data_AF-A0A269PCI9-F1
#
_entry.id   AF-A0A269PCI9-F1
#
_cell.length_a   1.000
_cell.length_b   1.000
_cell.length_c   1.000
_cell.angle_alpha   90.00
_cell.angle_beta   90.00
_cell.angle_gamma   90.00
#
_symmetry.space_group_name_H-M   'P 1'
#
loop_
_entity.id
_entity.type
_entity.pdbx_description
1 polymer ?
#
loop_
_entity_poly.entity_id
_entity_poly.type
_entity_poly.pdbx_seq_one_letter_code
_entity_poly.pdbx_strand_id
1 'polypeptide(L)'
;MAIAQWETNAGGAPLQIQAEVAPRFFRPEDEEQAEFAQALVDAVREAADEYTGSEELPTEYPDEAVESLAHTLNGIGELREALDEGISPAEAMLRLNRIDQELARLSELDPRFVPARYFARRGWIAAGDFDLGAVEQVCAELPGLLPAPEQTDEGLAFHASLWTEDPAPELEVYAEVADIMAAVTLRTDGPAFGVLRALAAVPERMLDALPGLPPASFYAEAAYAKQVSDLRFTDAFQEDNAYRRLVIDALAQSLRFLAAHSPRYEFPLKMADVVDRMAERTEPEALGLDALMGLLEHIQSWLPRAVNDLVPPWWFGEDNEDTIEGLVASLTADQYVRMVAVMDASAGQLTDEGLPDRAAFQAIPVDDLTMEMLAAENVTLFAEEL
;
A
#
# COMPACT_ATOMS: atom_id res chain seq x y z
N MET A 1 21.80 2.26 5.98
CA MET A 1 21.00 1.62 7.05
C MET A 1 21.42 2.23 8.37
N ALA A 2 20.50 2.88 9.06
CA ALA A 2 20.71 3.49 10.36
C ALA A 2 19.90 2.72 11.41
N ILE A 3 20.54 2.32 12.50
CA ILE A 3 19.90 1.58 13.59
C ILE A 3 20.18 2.32 14.90
N ALA A 4 19.13 2.55 15.67
CA ALA A 4 19.20 3.11 17.02
C ALA A 4 18.42 2.23 17.99
N GLN A 5 18.99 1.96 19.16
CA GLN A 5 18.35 1.21 20.22
C GLN A 5 18.51 1.94 21.55
N TRP A 6 17.44 2.07 22.31
CA TRP A 6 17.46 2.68 23.64
C TRP A 6 16.33 2.16 24.53
N GLU A 7 16.46 2.43 25.82
CA GLU A 7 15.45 2.14 26.84
C GLU A 7 14.92 3.46 27.40
N THR A 8 13.63 3.49 27.73
CA THR A 8 12.98 4.63 28.40
C THR A 8 11.89 4.14 29.36
N ASN A 9 11.31 5.07 30.11
CA ASN A 9 10.14 4.82 30.95
C ASN A 9 9.05 5.82 30.59
N ALA A 10 8.02 5.34 29.88
CA ALA A 10 6.92 6.15 29.39
C ALA A 10 5.65 5.79 30.17
N GLY A 11 4.99 6.76 30.79
CA GLY A 11 3.79 6.52 31.61
C GLY A 11 3.99 5.56 32.79
N GLY A 12 5.23 5.35 33.25
CA GLY A 12 5.55 4.37 34.30
C GLY A 12 5.91 2.97 33.79
N ALA A 13 5.79 2.71 32.48
CA ALA A 13 6.12 1.44 31.86
C ALA A 13 7.56 1.42 31.32
N PRO A 14 8.40 0.43 31.71
CA PRO A 14 9.69 0.19 31.07
C PRO A 14 9.47 -0.18 29.60
N LEU A 15 10.13 0.55 28.71
CA LEU A 15 10.00 0.40 27.28
C LEU A 15 11.37 0.25 26.64
N GLN A 16 11.49 -0.75 25.77
CA GLN A 16 12.65 -0.95 24.91
C GLN A 16 12.24 -0.61 23.48
N ILE A 17 13.02 0.25 22.84
CA ILE A 17 12.76 0.74 21.48
C ILE A 17 13.97 0.42 20.62
N GLN A 18 13.70 -0.16 19.45
CA GLN A 18 14.65 -0.25 18.35
C GLN A 18 14.03 0.42 17.13
N ALA A 19 14.72 1.41 16.57
CA ALA A 19 14.35 2.04 15.32
C ALA A 19 15.40 1.70 14.26
N GLU A 20 14.94 1.23 13.12
CA GLU A 20 15.74 0.92 11.96
C GLU A 20 15.18 1.69 10.77
N VAL A 21 16.06 2.42 10.09
CA VAL A 21 15.74 3.08 8.82
C VAL A 21 16.70 2.55 7.77
N ALA A 22 16.13 1.99 6.72
CA ALA A 22 16.88 1.41 5.63
C ALA A 22 16.33 1.90 4.30
N PRO A 23 17.19 1.99 3.27
CA PRO A 23 16.68 2.11 1.92
C PRO A 23 15.91 0.83 1.58
N ARG A 24 14.74 0.99 0.98
CA ARG A 24 13.93 -0.11 0.45
C ARG A 24 14.67 -0.88 -0.66
N PHE A 25 15.51 -0.18 -1.43
CA PHE A 25 16.34 -0.75 -2.48
C PHE A 25 17.83 -0.50 -2.22
N PHE A 26 18.69 -1.47 -2.53
CA PHE A 26 20.14 -1.34 -2.31
C PHE A 26 20.72 -0.11 -3.03
N ARG A 27 20.96 0.97 -2.27
CA ARG A 27 21.61 2.21 -2.69
C ARG A 27 22.82 2.50 -1.78
N PRO A 28 23.82 3.25 -2.26
CA PRO A 28 24.87 3.80 -1.40
C PRO A 28 24.26 4.63 -0.27
N GLU A 29 24.96 4.73 0.87
CA GLU A 29 24.53 5.50 2.02
C GLU A 29 24.21 6.96 1.64
N ASP A 30 23.03 7.43 2.03
CA ASP A 30 22.50 8.77 1.77
C ASP A 30 22.41 9.57 3.09
N GLU A 31 22.86 10.83 3.08
CA GLU A 31 22.79 11.73 4.25
C GLU A 31 21.33 11.97 4.68
N GLU A 32 20.38 12.00 3.73
CA GLU A 32 18.95 12.20 4.02
C GLU A 32 18.36 11.05 4.85
N GLN A 33 18.83 9.81 4.65
CA GLN A 33 18.38 8.65 5.44
C GLN A 33 18.87 8.71 6.89
N ALA A 34 20.09 9.19 7.09
CA ALA A 34 20.63 9.36 8.43
C ALA A 34 19.91 10.48 9.19
N GLU A 35 19.60 11.58 8.51
CA GLU A 35 18.80 12.67 9.06
C GLU A 35 17.37 12.23 9.39
N PHE A 36 16.72 11.49 8.50
CA PHE A 36 15.38 10.94 8.75
C PHE A 36 15.37 9.94 9.91
N ALA A 37 16.35 9.04 9.97
CA ALA A 37 16.49 8.11 11.08
C ALA A 37 16.64 8.83 12.42
N GLN A 38 17.47 9.89 12.46
CA GLN A 38 17.65 10.70 13.66
C GLN A 38 16.35 11.42 14.04
N ALA A 39 15.64 12.01 13.07
CA ALA A 39 14.35 12.65 13.30
C ALA A 39 13.30 11.66 13.83
N LEU A 40 13.24 10.44 13.29
CA LEU A 40 12.34 9.38 13.76
C LEU A 40 12.64 9.00 15.21
N VAL A 41 13.92 8.78 15.53
CA VAL A 41 14.35 8.46 16.89
C VAL A 41 13.99 9.58 17.86
N ASP A 42 14.22 10.83 17.47
CA ASP A 42 13.92 11.98 18.32
C ASP A 42 12.40 12.16 18.53
N ALA A 43 11.59 11.96 17.49
CA ALA A 43 10.13 12.03 17.59
C ALA A 43 9.55 10.89 18.46
N VAL A 44 10.06 9.67 18.34
CA VAL A 44 9.61 8.55 19.19
C VAL A 44 10.04 8.79 20.64
N ARG A 45 11.22 9.36 20.88
CA ARG A 45 11.68 9.77 22.22
C ARG A 45 10.78 10.85 22.82
N GLU A 46 10.51 11.91 22.07
CA GLU A 46 9.64 13.01 22.51
C GLU A 46 8.25 12.48 22.86
N ALA A 47 7.65 11.65 21.99
CA ALA A 47 6.35 11.03 22.26
C ALA A 47 6.37 10.14 23.51
N ALA A 48 7.47 9.42 23.77
CA ALA A 48 7.61 8.59 24.97
C ALA A 48 7.74 9.45 26.25
N ASP A 49 8.49 10.54 26.19
CA ASP A 49 8.69 11.45 27.31
C ASP A 49 7.41 12.25 27.65
N GLU A 50 6.62 12.60 26.62
CA GLU A 50 5.34 13.30 26.78
C GLU A 50 4.19 12.38 27.20
N TYR A 51 4.34 11.06 27.05
CA TYR A 51 3.28 10.11 27.40
C TYR A 51 3.09 10.04 28.92
N THR A 52 2.05 10.72 29.41
CA THR A 52 1.61 10.68 30.81
C THR A 52 0.35 9.83 31.01
N GLY A 53 -0.14 9.17 29.96
CA GLY A 53 -1.42 8.48 29.95
C GLY A 53 -1.41 7.14 30.71
N SER A 54 -2.58 6.74 31.17
CA SER A 54 -2.90 5.36 31.53
C SER A 54 -4.25 5.04 30.91
N GLU A 55 -4.32 4.05 30.03
CA GLU A 55 -5.59 3.62 29.44
C GLU A 55 -6.23 2.56 30.33
N GLU A 56 -7.49 2.81 30.73
CA GLU A 56 -8.31 1.80 31.40
C GLU A 56 -8.82 0.82 30.36
N LEU A 57 -8.58 -0.47 30.60
CA LEU A 57 -9.05 -1.52 29.70
C LEU A 57 -10.57 -1.72 29.86
N PRO A 58 -11.31 -1.88 28.76
CA PRO A 58 -12.74 -2.17 28.83
C PRO A 58 -12.99 -3.51 29.52
N THR A 59 -14.08 -3.56 30.29
CA THR A 59 -14.52 -4.77 31.00
C THR A 59 -15.68 -5.48 30.29
N GLU A 60 -16.41 -4.76 29.45
CA GLU A 60 -17.52 -5.25 28.63
C GLU A 60 -17.38 -4.64 27.23
N TYR A 61 -17.83 -5.39 26.21
CA TYR A 61 -17.70 -4.99 24.82
C TYR A 61 -19.08 -4.91 24.16
N PRO A 62 -19.29 -3.93 23.26
CA PRO A 62 -20.50 -3.86 22.48
C PRO A 62 -20.57 -5.01 21.46
N ASP A 63 -21.78 -5.43 21.08
CA ASP A 63 -21.99 -6.54 20.14
C ASP A 63 -21.27 -6.29 18.80
N GLU A 64 -21.19 -5.04 18.35
CA GLU A 64 -20.48 -4.66 17.11
C GLU A 64 -18.98 -4.97 17.17
N ALA A 65 -18.35 -4.89 18.36
CA ALA A 65 -16.95 -5.26 18.51
C ALA A 65 -16.75 -6.78 18.42
N VAL A 66 -17.71 -7.55 18.93
CA VAL A 66 -17.73 -9.01 18.84
C VAL A 66 -17.92 -9.44 17.38
N GLU A 67 -18.81 -8.78 16.65
CA GLU A 67 -19.04 -9.00 15.22
C GLU A 67 -17.80 -8.64 14.38
N SER A 68 -17.19 -7.48 14.63
CA SER A 68 -15.95 -7.05 13.95
C SER A 68 -14.81 -8.05 14.16
N LEU A 69 -14.67 -8.60 15.38
CA LEU A 69 -13.70 -9.64 15.67
C LEU A 69 -14.00 -10.96 14.94
N ALA A 70 -15.27 -11.37 14.87
CA ALA A 70 -15.68 -12.55 14.12
C ALA A 70 -15.39 -12.38 12.60
N HIS A 71 -15.71 -11.21 12.03
CA HIS A 71 -15.37 -10.88 10.64
C HIS A 71 -13.87 -10.89 10.39
N THR A 72 -13.07 -10.38 11.34
CA THR A 72 -11.62 -10.41 11.26
C THR A 72 -11.09 -11.85 11.19
N LEU A 73 -11.53 -12.73 12.09
CA LEU A 73 -11.10 -14.13 12.10
C LEU A 73 -11.54 -14.90 10.85
N ASN A 74 -12.76 -14.66 10.38
CA ASN A 74 -13.24 -15.25 9.13
C ASN A 74 -12.42 -14.76 7.93
N GLY A 75 -12.15 -13.45 7.84
CA GLY A 75 -11.34 -12.86 6.78
C GLY A 75 -9.91 -13.42 6.73
N ILE A 76 -9.31 -13.70 7.89
CA ILE A 76 -8.01 -14.40 7.96
C ILE A 76 -8.12 -15.82 7.41
N GLY A 77 -9.18 -16.56 7.76
CA GLY A 77 -9.46 -17.89 7.24
C GLY A 77 -9.64 -17.90 5.71
N GLU A 78 -10.46 -16.99 5.20
CA GLU A 78 -10.71 -16.83 3.75
C GLU A 78 -9.45 -16.43 2.98
N LEU A 79 -8.62 -15.55 3.55
CA LEU A 79 -7.33 -15.20 2.95
C LEU A 79 -6.41 -16.41 2.88
N ARG A 80 -6.34 -17.21 3.94
CA ARG A 80 -5.55 -18.44 3.97
C ARG A 80 -6.01 -19.45 2.92
N GLU A 81 -7.31 -19.69 2.80
CA GLU A 81 -7.87 -20.56 1.76
C GLU A 81 -7.54 -20.03 0.36
N ALA A 82 -7.66 -18.72 0.14
CA ALA A 82 -7.33 -18.12 -1.15
C ALA A 82 -5.82 -18.21 -1.49
N LEU A 83 -4.92 -18.14 -0.49
CA LEU A 83 -3.49 -18.38 -0.68
C LEU A 83 -3.25 -19.81 -1.18
N ASP A 84 -3.89 -20.81 -0.56
CA ASP A 84 -3.82 -22.22 -1.01
C ASP A 84 -4.34 -22.40 -2.45
N GLU A 85 -5.29 -21.57 -2.88
CA GLU A 85 -5.87 -21.56 -4.23
C GLU A 85 -5.09 -20.73 -5.27
N GLY A 86 -4.04 -20.01 -4.86
CA GLY A 86 -3.19 -19.22 -5.76
C GLY A 86 -3.72 -17.81 -6.03
N ILE A 87 -4.19 -17.12 -5.00
CA ILE A 87 -4.56 -15.70 -5.03
C ILE A 87 -3.44 -14.78 -5.56
N SER A 88 -3.84 -13.68 -6.19
CA SER A 88 -2.88 -12.64 -6.61
C SER A 88 -2.42 -11.76 -5.42
N PRO A 89 -1.20 -11.19 -5.45
CA PRO A 89 -0.75 -10.24 -4.43
C PRO A 89 -1.69 -9.04 -4.22
N ALA A 90 -2.27 -8.50 -5.31
CA ALA A 90 -3.22 -7.40 -5.21
C ALA A 90 -4.50 -7.77 -4.45
N GLU A 91 -5.02 -8.97 -4.68
CA GLU A 91 -6.19 -9.47 -3.95
C GLU A 91 -5.84 -9.79 -2.49
N ALA A 92 -4.63 -10.29 -2.21
CA ALA A 92 -4.15 -10.47 -0.83
C ALA A 92 -4.07 -9.12 -0.08
N MET A 93 -3.52 -8.08 -0.72
CA MET A 93 -3.50 -6.71 -0.16
C MET A 93 -4.92 -6.20 0.13
N LEU A 94 -5.89 -6.39 -0.76
CA LEU A 94 -7.28 -5.96 -0.53
C LEU A 94 -7.88 -6.60 0.72
N ARG A 95 -7.66 -7.91 0.89
CA ARG A 95 -8.16 -8.66 2.05
C ARG A 95 -7.47 -8.25 3.35
N LEU A 96 -6.15 -8.07 3.32
CA LEU A 96 -5.37 -7.60 4.47
C LEU A 96 -5.73 -6.18 4.87
N ASN A 97 -6.04 -5.31 3.91
CA ASN A 97 -6.50 -3.95 4.21
C ASN A 97 -7.87 -3.97 4.92
N ARG A 98 -8.79 -4.86 4.53
CA ARG A 98 -10.07 -5.04 5.25
C ARG A 98 -9.84 -5.54 6.68
N ILE A 99 -8.92 -6.49 6.87
CA ILE A 99 -8.53 -6.99 8.19
C ILE A 99 -7.93 -5.85 9.05
N ASP A 100 -7.02 -5.03 8.49
CA ASP A 100 -6.45 -3.88 9.18
C ASP A 100 -7.52 -2.85 9.57
N GLN A 101 -8.49 -2.57 8.71
CA GLN A 101 -9.59 -1.63 9.01
C GLN A 101 -10.46 -2.09 10.18
N GLU A 102 -10.80 -3.38 10.24
CA GLU A 102 -11.53 -3.93 11.39
C GLU A 102 -10.67 -3.87 12.68
N LEU A 103 -9.39 -4.26 12.58
CA LEU A 103 -8.46 -4.17 13.70
C LEU A 103 -8.20 -2.73 14.17
N ALA A 104 -8.24 -1.75 13.26
CA ALA A 104 -8.15 -0.34 13.59
C ALA A 104 -9.31 0.10 14.48
N ARG A 105 -10.55 -0.23 14.09
CA ARG A 105 -11.75 0.03 14.92
C ARG A 105 -11.67 -0.66 16.27
N LEU A 106 -11.26 -1.92 16.31
CA LEU A 106 -11.07 -2.67 17.56
C LEU A 106 -9.98 -2.04 18.43
N SER A 107 -8.89 -1.53 17.84
CA SER A 107 -7.78 -0.89 18.55
C SER A 107 -8.14 0.46 19.17
N GLU A 108 -9.17 1.14 18.66
CA GLU A 108 -9.72 2.36 19.29
C GLU A 108 -10.46 2.01 20.59
N LEU A 109 -11.19 0.89 20.59
CA LEU A 109 -11.95 0.38 21.73
C LEU A 109 -11.05 -0.24 22.80
N ASP A 110 -10.08 -1.05 22.40
CA ASP A 110 -9.15 -1.72 23.30
C ASP A 110 -7.73 -1.76 22.69
N PRO A 111 -6.73 -1.14 23.35
CA PRO A 111 -5.37 -1.09 22.83
C PRO A 111 -4.69 -2.47 22.71
N ARG A 112 -5.23 -3.53 23.33
CA ARG A 112 -4.71 -4.90 23.17
C ARG A 112 -4.81 -5.44 21.75
N PHE A 113 -5.64 -4.84 20.89
CA PHE A 113 -5.69 -5.19 19.45
C PHE A 113 -4.57 -4.55 18.62
N VAL A 114 -3.82 -3.60 19.17
CA VAL A 114 -2.75 -2.89 18.43
C VAL A 114 -1.68 -3.83 17.88
N PRO A 115 -1.12 -4.80 18.64
CA PRO A 115 -0.17 -5.76 18.08
C PRO A 115 -0.71 -6.50 16.86
N ALA A 116 -1.96 -6.98 16.93
CA ALA A 116 -2.60 -7.69 15.82
C ALA A 116 -2.77 -6.80 14.58
N ARG A 117 -3.20 -5.54 14.77
CA ARG A 117 -3.35 -4.56 13.68
C ARG A 117 -2.06 -4.38 12.88
N TYR A 118 -0.96 -4.05 13.55
CA TYR A 118 0.32 -3.82 12.88
C TYR A 118 0.91 -5.10 12.30
N PHE A 119 0.63 -6.25 12.90
CA PHE A 119 1.00 -7.55 12.33
C PHE A 119 0.23 -7.85 11.03
N ALA A 120 -1.05 -7.50 10.94
CA ALA A 120 -1.81 -7.55 9.69
C ALA A 120 -1.27 -6.57 8.64
N ARG A 121 -0.94 -5.34 9.04
CA ARG A 121 -0.35 -4.32 8.17
C ARG A 121 1.00 -4.76 7.60
N ARG A 122 1.82 -5.48 8.37
CA ARG A 122 3.04 -6.14 7.85
C ARG A 122 2.72 -7.13 6.74
N GLY A 123 1.65 -7.92 6.88
CA GLY A 123 1.17 -8.80 5.81
C GLY A 123 0.79 -8.00 4.56
N TRP A 124 0.13 -6.85 4.72
CA TRP A 124 -0.25 -5.99 3.60
C TRP A 124 0.98 -5.47 2.83
N ILE A 125 2.00 -5.03 3.56
CA ILE A 125 3.29 -4.61 3.00
C ILE A 125 3.94 -5.78 2.25
N ALA A 126 4.05 -6.95 2.90
CA ALA A 126 4.64 -8.14 2.30
C ALA A 126 3.92 -8.60 1.03
N ALA A 127 2.58 -8.52 1.00
CA ALA A 127 1.80 -8.77 -0.21
C ALA A 127 2.15 -7.76 -1.31
N GLY A 128 2.30 -6.48 -0.97
CA GLY A 128 2.81 -5.45 -1.88
C GLY A 128 4.20 -5.76 -2.46
N ASP A 129 5.05 -6.41 -1.68
CA ASP A 129 6.40 -6.87 -2.06
C ASP A 129 6.42 -8.24 -2.73
N PHE A 130 5.26 -8.84 -2.98
CA PHE A 130 5.09 -10.15 -3.61
C PHE A 130 5.61 -11.31 -2.76
N ASP A 131 5.83 -11.09 -1.46
CA ASP A 131 6.20 -12.12 -0.52
C ASP A 131 4.95 -12.77 0.07
N LEU A 132 4.26 -13.56 -0.76
CA LEU A 132 3.10 -14.33 -0.32
C LEU A 132 3.45 -15.37 0.75
N GLY A 133 4.71 -15.79 0.85
CA GLY A 133 5.17 -16.66 1.94
C GLY A 133 5.13 -15.95 3.29
N ALA A 134 5.53 -14.69 3.36
CA ALA A 134 5.36 -13.87 4.55
C ALA A 134 3.87 -13.59 4.84
N VAL A 135 3.02 -13.45 3.81
CA VAL A 135 1.56 -13.35 4.00
C VAL A 135 0.97 -14.62 4.60
N GLU A 136 1.39 -15.80 4.15
CA GLU A 136 1.00 -17.10 4.74
C GLU A 136 1.40 -17.18 6.21
N GLN A 137 2.61 -16.72 6.56
CA GLN A 137 3.05 -16.64 7.95
C GLN A 137 2.16 -15.71 8.78
N VAL A 138 1.79 -14.55 8.24
CA VAL A 138 0.86 -13.62 8.91
C VAL A 138 -0.49 -14.30 9.15
N CYS A 139 -1.04 -15.00 8.17
CA CYS A 139 -2.31 -15.72 8.32
C CYS A 139 -2.24 -16.84 9.38
N ALA A 140 -1.07 -17.45 9.56
CA ALA A 140 -0.85 -18.50 10.55
C ALA A 140 -0.71 -17.94 11.98
N GLU A 141 -0.06 -16.79 12.15
CA GLU A 141 0.29 -16.24 13.46
C GLU A 141 -0.72 -15.21 13.99
N LEU A 142 -1.37 -14.43 13.10
CA LEU A 142 -2.30 -13.36 13.47
C LEU A 142 -3.46 -13.83 14.38
N PRO A 143 -4.08 -15.01 14.17
CA PRO A 143 -5.13 -15.50 15.08
C PRO A 143 -4.64 -15.68 16.52
N GLY A 144 -3.35 -15.96 16.73
CA GLY A 144 -2.76 -16.10 18.07
C GLY A 144 -2.57 -14.76 18.80
N LEU A 145 -2.70 -13.64 18.10
CA LEU A 145 -2.67 -12.29 18.66
C LEU A 145 -4.07 -11.77 19.02
N LEU A 146 -5.12 -12.54 18.73
CA LEU A 146 -6.52 -12.16 18.94
C LEU A 146 -7.16 -12.96 20.07
N PRO A 147 -8.26 -12.46 20.67
CA PRO A 147 -9.03 -13.22 21.64
C PRO A 147 -9.50 -14.55 21.06
N ALA A 148 -9.32 -15.63 21.83
CA ALA A 148 -9.74 -16.95 21.40
C ALA A 148 -11.28 -17.07 21.45
N PRO A 149 -11.95 -17.41 20.34
CA PRO A 149 -13.38 -17.69 20.38
C PRO A 149 -13.66 -19.07 21.02
N GLU A 150 -14.83 -19.20 21.63
CA GLU A 150 -15.45 -20.47 21.98
C GLU A 150 -16.30 -20.96 20.81
N GLN A 151 -16.08 -22.20 20.37
CA GLN A 151 -16.94 -22.82 19.37
C GLN A 151 -18.27 -23.24 20.01
N THR A 152 -19.38 -22.70 19.50
CA THR A 152 -20.74 -23.04 19.93
C THR A 152 -21.56 -23.62 18.79
N ASP A 153 -22.77 -24.11 19.10
CA ASP A 153 -23.72 -24.63 18.11
C ASP A 153 -24.23 -23.53 17.14
N GLU A 154 -24.11 -22.25 17.51
CA GLU A 154 -24.54 -21.09 16.72
C GLU A 154 -23.39 -20.41 15.96
N GLY A 155 -22.14 -20.86 16.15
CA GLY A 155 -20.94 -20.29 15.53
C GLY A 155 -19.83 -19.96 16.53
N LEU A 156 -18.95 -19.04 16.17
CA LEU A 156 -17.94 -18.49 17.09
C LEU A 156 -18.63 -17.56 18.10
N ALA A 157 -18.46 -17.85 19.39
CA ALA A 157 -18.86 -16.97 20.47
C ALA A 157 -17.61 -16.49 21.20
N PHE A 158 -17.70 -15.34 21.86
CA PHE A 158 -16.59 -14.81 22.64
C PHE A 158 -16.97 -14.65 24.11
N HIS A 159 -15.96 -14.73 24.98
CA HIS A 159 -16.15 -14.46 26.40
C HIS A 159 -16.60 -13.00 26.61
N ALA A 160 -17.38 -12.72 27.67
CA ALA A 160 -17.90 -11.38 27.94
C ALA A 160 -16.78 -10.31 28.13
N SER A 161 -15.60 -10.74 28.57
CA SER A 161 -14.41 -9.89 28.70
C SER A 161 -13.46 -9.93 27.50
N LEU A 162 -13.81 -10.68 26.44
CA LEU A 162 -13.02 -11.08 25.28
C LEU A 162 -11.68 -11.78 25.61
N TRP A 163 -10.81 -11.11 26.34
CA TRP A 163 -9.48 -11.56 26.71
C TRP A 163 -9.51 -12.40 27.97
N THR A 164 -8.94 -13.60 27.88
CA THR A 164 -8.65 -14.49 29.01
C THR A 164 -7.19 -14.38 29.48
N GLU A 165 -6.30 -14.04 28.55
CA GLU A 165 -4.89 -13.73 28.76
C GLU A 165 -4.54 -12.49 27.90
N ASP A 166 -3.64 -11.63 28.40
CA ASP A 166 -3.18 -10.48 27.62
C ASP A 166 -2.21 -10.95 26.52
N PRO A 167 -2.23 -10.33 25.32
CA PRO A 167 -1.28 -10.64 24.26
C PRO A 167 0.14 -10.24 24.67
N ALA A 168 1.15 -10.72 23.95
CA ALA A 168 2.52 -10.29 24.16
C ALA A 168 2.62 -8.76 23.95
N PRO A 169 3.16 -7.99 24.91
CA PRO A 169 3.22 -6.53 24.81
C PRO A 169 4.47 -6.10 24.02
N GLU A 170 4.59 -6.68 22.82
CA GLU A 170 5.61 -6.44 21.82
C GLU A 170 4.92 -6.11 20.50
N LEU A 171 5.46 -5.11 19.81
CA LEU A 171 4.91 -4.57 18.60
C LEU A 171 6.05 -4.22 17.66
N GLU A 172 5.87 -4.56 16.39
CA GLU A 172 6.77 -4.14 15.33
C GLU A 172 5.98 -3.32 14.32
N VAL A 173 6.37 -2.06 14.17
CA VAL A 173 5.73 -1.13 13.23
C VAL A 173 6.60 -1.02 12.00
N TYR A 174 6.07 -1.45 10.87
CA TYR A 174 6.65 -1.23 9.56
C TYR A 174 5.89 -0.13 8.86
N ALA A 175 6.64 0.84 8.35
CA ALA A 175 6.07 1.88 7.52
C ALA A 175 7.06 2.25 6.41
N GLU A 176 6.51 2.48 5.23
CA GLU A 176 7.28 2.64 4.00
C GLU A 176 6.72 3.81 3.20
N VAL A 177 7.60 4.71 2.77
CA VAL A 177 7.28 5.80 1.84
C VAL A 177 8.45 6.00 0.91
N ALA A 178 8.19 6.14 -0.39
CA ALA A 178 9.23 6.33 -1.40
C ALA A 178 10.24 5.17 -1.40
N ASP A 179 11.52 5.51 -1.24
CA ASP A 179 12.64 4.58 -1.14
C ASP A 179 13.10 4.36 0.31
N ILE A 180 12.33 4.81 1.30
CA ILE A 180 12.64 4.68 2.72
C ILE A 180 11.70 3.66 3.38
N MET A 181 12.30 2.72 4.09
CA MET A 181 11.63 1.82 5.03
C MET A 181 12.02 2.21 6.46
N ALA A 182 11.03 2.37 7.32
CA ALA A 182 11.23 2.50 8.77
C ALA A 182 10.58 1.30 9.48
N ALA A 183 11.37 0.63 10.31
CA ALA A 183 10.91 -0.40 11.23
C ALA A 183 11.15 0.07 12.66
N VAL A 184 10.10 0.11 13.48
CA VAL A 184 10.19 0.45 14.90
C VAL A 184 9.66 -0.72 15.72
N THR A 185 10.55 -1.37 16.46
CA THR A 185 10.19 -2.41 17.42
C THR A 185 10.03 -1.81 18.81
N LEU A 186 8.87 -2.02 19.42
CA LEU A 186 8.47 -1.54 20.73
C LEU A 186 8.19 -2.75 21.63
N ARG A 187 8.85 -2.84 22.78
CA ARG A 187 8.63 -3.93 23.75
C ARG A 187 8.53 -3.40 25.16
N THR A 188 7.55 -3.91 25.92
CA THR A 188 7.40 -3.61 27.34
C THR A 188 7.40 -4.90 28.17
N ASP A 189 7.69 -4.79 29.47
CA ASP A 189 7.73 -5.95 30.38
C ASP A 189 6.35 -6.34 30.94
N GLY A 190 5.30 -5.57 30.64
CA GLY A 190 3.94 -5.76 31.16
C GLY A 190 2.87 -5.12 30.26
N PRO A 191 1.57 -5.22 30.60
CA PRO A 191 0.46 -4.82 29.73
C PRO A 191 0.35 -3.28 29.64
N ALA A 192 1.18 -2.68 28.80
CA ALA A 192 1.26 -1.23 28.58
C ALA A 192 0.82 -0.87 27.14
N PHE A 193 -0.32 -1.42 26.71
CA PHE A 193 -0.76 -1.30 25.31
C PHE A 193 -1.11 0.13 24.89
N GLY A 194 -1.57 0.98 25.81
CA GLY A 194 -1.85 2.39 25.52
C GLY A 194 -0.59 3.16 25.09
N VAL A 195 0.57 2.89 25.70
CA VAL A 195 1.84 3.51 25.25
C VAL A 195 2.31 2.92 23.93
N LEU A 196 2.14 1.60 23.73
CA LEU A 196 2.45 0.96 22.43
C LEU A 196 1.63 1.61 21.31
N ARG A 197 0.32 1.81 21.51
CA ARG A 197 -0.56 2.51 20.56
C ARG A 197 -0.08 3.92 20.23
N ALA A 198 0.22 4.71 21.26
CA ALA A 198 0.63 6.10 21.10
C ALA A 198 1.95 6.24 20.33
N LEU A 199 2.92 5.37 20.62
CA LEU A 199 4.23 5.38 19.98
C LEU A 199 4.21 4.78 18.57
N ALA A 200 3.34 3.80 18.32
CA ALA A 200 3.21 3.18 17.01
C ALA A 200 2.69 4.15 15.93
N ALA A 201 1.87 5.12 16.33
CA ALA A 201 1.37 6.16 15.43
C ALA A 201 2.44 7.20 15.04
N VAL A 202 3.60 7.25 15.73
CA VAL A 202 4.68 8.20 15.42
C VAL A 202 5.32 7.95 14.05
N PRO A 203 5.88 6.75 13.75
CA PRO A 203 6.45 6.47 12.43
C PRO A 203 5.43 6.66 11.31
N GLU A 204 4.17 6.25 11.50
CA GLU A 204 3.10 6.44 10.51
C GLU A 204 2.90 7.92 10.17
N ARG A 205 2.67 8.78 11.18
CA ARG A 205 2.47 10.22 10.96
C ARG A 205 3.68 10.90 10.33
N MET A 206 4.89 10.48 10.71
CA MET A 206 6.11 11.05 10.14
C MET A 206 6.26 10.71 8.67
N LEU A 207 5.91 9.49 8.29
CA LEU A 207 5.98 9.03 6.91
C LEU A 207 4.81 9.59 6.08
N ASP A 208 3.61 9.69 6.64
CA ASP A 208 2.47 10.39 6.00
C ASP A 208 2.78 11.89 5.76
N ALA A 209 3.61 12.49 6.62
CA ALA A 209 4.05 13.88 6.49
C ALA A 209 5.28 14.05 5.59
N LEU A 210 6.00 12.98 5.25
CA LEU A 210 6.98 13.06 4.17
C LEU A 210 6.20 13.34 2.89
N PRO A 211 6.65 14.30 2.07
CA PRO A 211 6.01 14.53 0.78
C PRO A 211 6.15 13.25 -0.06
N GLY A 212 5.08 12.45 -0.09
CA GLY A 212 4.74 11.71 -1.29
C GLY A 212 4.64 12.73 -2.42
N LEU A 213 5.09 12.37 -3.63
CA LEU A 213 4.91 13.30 -4.75
C LEU A 213 3.42 13.66 -4.87
N PRO A 214 3.10 14.88 -5.35
CA PRO A 214 1.72 15.30 -5.50
C PRO A 214 0.91 14.19 -6.21
N PRO A 215 -0.26 13.80 -5.71
CA PRO A 215 -1.11 12.77 -6.32
C PRO A 215 -1.25 12.95 -7.84
N ALA A 216 -1.37 14.21 -8.29
CA ALA A 216 -1.28 14.64 -9.68
C ALA A 216 -0.09 14.05 -10.49
N SER A 217 1.12 14.04 -9.94
CA SER A 217 2.33 13.51 -10.58
C SER A 217 2.35 11.99 -10.62
N PHE A 218 1.88 11.32 -9.56
CA PHE A 218 1.71 9.86 -9.55
C PHE A 218 0.72 9.41 -10.64
N TYR A 219 -0.43 10.09 -10.72
CA TYR A 219 -1.47 9.76 -11.69
C TYR A 219 -1.07 10.07 -13.13
N ALA A 220 -0.37 11.18 -13.37
CA ALA A 220 0.20 11.48 -14.68
C ALA A 220 1.18 10.38 -15.14
N GLU A 221 2.00 9.88 -14.22
CA GLU A 221 2.94 8.81 -14.53
C GLU A 221 2.25 7.46 -14.79
N ALA A 222 1.19 7.12 -14.05
CA ALA A 222 0.41 5.92 -14.28
C ALA A 222 -0.25 5.93 -15.67
N ALA A 223 -0.78 7.09 -16.08
CA ALA A 223 -1.34 7.30 -17.41
C ALA A 223 -0.25 7.18 -18.51
N TYR A 224 0.93 7.78 -18.29
CA TYR A 224 2.06 7.67 -19.21
C TYR A 224 2.52 6.22 -19.39
N ALA A 225 2.72 5.48 -18.30
CA ALA A 225 3.12 4.06 -18.33
C ALA A 225 2.14 3.20 -19.14
N LYS A 226 0.84 3.47 -19.02
CA LYS A 226 -0.21 2.78 -19.78
C LYS A 226 -0.07 3.03 -21.27
N GLN A 227 0.09 4.28 -21.69
CA GLN A 227 0.28 4.61 -23.10
C GLN A 227 1.55 4.01 -23.68
N VAL A 228 2.66 4.05 -22.95
CA VAL A 228 3.93 3.44 -23.37
C VAL A 228 3.74 1.92 -23.55
N SER A 229 3.02 1.25 -22.65
CA SER A 229 2.70 -0.18 -22.78
C SER A 229 1.86 -0.49 -24.04
N ASP A 230 0.95 0.40 -24.43
CA ASP A 230 0.12 0.24 -25.64
C ASP A 230 0.89 0.43 -26.95
N LEU A 231 2.07 1.07 -26.93
CA LEU A 231 2.94 1.15 -28.11
C LEU A 231 3.38 -0.22 -28.65
N ARG A 232 3.24 -1.30 -27.86
CA ARG A 232 3.51 -2.67 -28.31
C ARG A 232 2.67 -3.10 -29.52
N PHE A 233 1.53 -2.46 -29.74
CA PHE A 233 0.65 -2.74 -30.88
C PHE A 233 1.04 -1.99 -32.16
N THR A 234 2.08 -1.15 -32.13
CA THR A 234 2.52 -0.37 -33.30
C THR A 234 3.44 -1.17 -34.21
N ASP A 235 3.41 -0.91 -35.52
CA ASP A 235 4.31 -1.53 -36.50
C ASP A 235 5.79 -1.26 -36.16
N ALA A 236 6.10 -0.05 -35.69
CA ALA A 236 7.44 0.32 -35.25
C ALA A 236 7.97 -0.60 -34.14
N PHE A 237 7.12 -0.96 -33.18
CA PHE A 237 7.48 -1.89 -32.12
C PHE A 237 7.69 -3.32 -32.64
N GLN A 238 6.86 -3.76 -33.58
CA GLN A 238 6.97 -5.10 -34.15
C GLN A 238 8.24 -5.26 -35.00
N GLU A 239 8.62 -4.21 -35.75
CA GLU A 239 9.68 -4.26 -36.76
C GLU A 239 11.06 -3.81 -36.24
N ASP A 240 11.12 -2.88 -35.27
CA ASP A 240 12.37 -2.27 -34.82
C ASP A 240 12.76 -2.68 -33.39
N ASN A 241 13.90 -3.39 -33.28
CA ASN A 241 14.48 -3.78 -32.00
C ASN A 241 14.96 -2.58 -31.16
N ALA A 242 15.44 -1.51 -31.78
CA ALA A 242 15.91 -0.32 -31.06
C ALA A 242 14.71 0.40 -30.41
N TYR A 243 13.63 0.55 -31.17
CA TYR A 243 12.39 1.13 -30.67
C TYR A 243 11.75 0.29 -29.56
N ARG A 244 11.79 -1.05 -29.65
CA ARG A 244 11.35 -1.93 -28.54
C ARG A 244 12.08 -1.66 -27.23
N ARG A 245 13.41 -1.52 -27.29
CA ARG A 245 14.23 -1.22 -26.11
C ARG A 245 13.87 0.14 -25.52
N LEU A 246 13.66 1.13 -26.39
CA LEU A 246 13.25 2.47 -26.00
C LEU A 246 11.91 2.45 -25.24
N VAL A 247 10.92 1.71 -25.75
CA VAL A 247 9.61 1.54 -25.09
C VAL A 247 9.75 0.84 -23.73
N ILE A 248 10.58 -0.21 -23.65
CA ILE A 248 10.80 -0.95 -22.41
C ILE A 248 11.53 -0.10 -21.37
N ASP A 249 12.54 0.67 -21.77
CA ASP A 249 13.25 1.57 -20.86
C ASP A 249 12.32 2.69 -20.36
N ALA A 250 11.54 3.31 -21.26
CA ALA A 250 10.55 4.32 -20.86
C ALA A 250 9.52 3.75 -19.87
N LEU A 251 9.03 2.52 -20.12
CA LEU A 251 8.13 1.83 -19.21
C LEU A 251 8.81 1.49 -17.88
N ALA A 252 10.06 1.02 -17.89
CA ALA A 252 10.83 0.75 -16.68
C ALA A 252 11.03 2.03 -15.86
N GLN A 253 11.41 3.15 -16.48
CA GLN A 253 11.55 4.45 -15.81
C GLN A 253 10.23 4.90 -15.17
N SER A 254 9.11 4.70 -15.86
CA SER A 254 7.78 5.02 -15.33
C SER A 254 7.43 4.12 -14.15
N LEU A 255 7.72 2.82 -14.26
CA LEU A 255 7.51 1.86 -13.17
C LEU A 255 8.46 2.07 -11.99
N ARG A 256 9.69 2.57 -12.20
CA ARG A 256 10.58 3.02 -11.10
C ARG A 256 9.94 4.15 -10.33
N PHE A 257 9.35 5.10 -11.06
CA PHE A 257 8.64 6.21 -10.45
C PHE A 257 7.38 5.72 -9.71
N LEU A 258 6.55 4.87 -10.31
CA LEU A 258 5.34 4.33 -9.67
C LEU A 258 5.66 3.40 -8.49
N ALA A 259 6.69 2.57 -8.60
CA ALA A 259 7.13 1.65 -7.54
C ALA A 259 7.71 2.40 -6.33
N ALA A 260 8.27 3.60 -6.53
CA ALA A 260 8.60 4.47 -5.40
C ALA A 260 7.33 4.85 -4.59
N HIS A 261 6.17 4.96 -5.22
CA HIS A 261 4.94 5.40 -4.54
C HIS A 261 4.09 4.26 -4.03
N SER A 262 4.16 3.09 -4.68
CA SER A 262 3.30 1.97 -4.36
C SER A 262 4.00 0.63 -4.64
N PRO A 263 4.15 -0.24 -3.62
CA PRO A 263 4.79 -1.56 -3.73
C PRO A 263 4.25 -2.42 -4.88
N ARG A 264 2.95 -2.28 -5.17
CA ARG A 264 2.22 -2.93 -6.27
C ARG A 264 2.97 -2.89 -7.61
N TYR A 265 3.77 -1.85 -7.89
CA TYR A 265 4.47 -1.69 -9.16
C TYR A 265 5.91 -2.24 -9.16
N GLU A 266 6.41 -2.77 -8.04
CA GLU A 266 7.75 -3.33 -7.95
C GLU A 266 7.96 -4.55 -8.85
N PHE A 267 7.01 -5.47 -8.91
CA PHE A 267 7.14 -6.65 -9.76
C PHE A 267 7.03 -6.29 -11.24
N PRO A 268 6.07 -5.45 -11.69
CA PRO A 268 6.13 -4.83 -13.01
C PRO A 268 7.49 -4.21 -13.33
N LEU A 269 8.09 -3.47 -12.39
CA LEU A 269 9.42 -2.90 -12.56
C LEU A 269 10.49 -3.98 -12.71
N LYS A 270 10.53 -4.98 -11.81
CA LYS A 270 11.49 -6.10 -11.89
C LYS A 270 11.36 -6.84 -13.23
N MET A 271 10.14 -7.03 -13.75
CA MET A 271 9.90 -7.60 -15.07
C MET A 271 10.49 -6.72 -16.18
N ALA A 272 10.25 -5.41 -16.16
CA ALA A 272 10.81 -4.48 -17.13
C ALA A 272 12.36 -4.43 -17.08
N ASP A 273 12.94 -4.36 -15.88
CA ASP A 273 14.40 -4.36 -15.65
C ASP A 273 15.08 -5.69 -16.05
N VAL A 274 14.36 -6.81 -15.97
CA VAL A 274 14.87 -8.10 -16.49
C VAL A 274 14.95 -8.06 -18.00
N VAL A 275 13.94 -7.52 -18.69
CA VAL A 275 13.95 -7.39 -20.15
C VAL A 275 15.09 -6.47 -20.61
N ASP A 276 15.28 -5.33 -19.93
CA ASP A 276 16.37 -4.40 -20.22
C ASP A 276 17.75 -5.06 -20.05
N ARG A 277 17.98 -5.73 -18.92
CA ARG A 277 19.24 -6.47 -18.65
C ARG A 277 19.47 -7.65 -19.60
N MET A 278 18.42 -8.30 -20.07
CA MET A 278 18.52 -9.39 -21.06
C MET A 278 18.85 -8.84 -22.46
N ALA A 279 18.35 -7.65 -22.80
CA ALA A 279 18.66 -6.95 -24.04
C ALA A 279 20.13 -6.48 -24.10
N GLU A 280 20.74 -6.18 -22.95
CA GLU A 280 22.17 -5.85 -22.85
C GLU A 280 23.10 -7.07 -22.99
N ARG A 281 22.68 -8.24 -22.46
CA ARG A 281 23.55 -9.43 -22.31
C ARG A 281 23.50 -10.42 -23.46
N THR A 282 22.49 -10.34 -24.31
CA THR A 282 22.25 -11.31 -25.38
C THR A 282 22.16 -10.56 -26.71
N GLU A 283 22.50 -11.22 -27.83
CA GLU A 283 22.25 -10.62 -29.15
C GLU A 283 20.79 -10.13 -29.21
N PRO A 284 20.50 -8.96 -29.83
CA PRO A 284 19.20 -8.28 -29.76
C PRO A 284 17.97 -9.12 -30.13
N GLU A 285 18.17 -10.29 -30.71
CA GLU A 285 17.18 -11.25 -31.20
C GLU A 285 16.78 -12.31 -30.17
N ALA A 286 17.42 -12.37 -28.99
CA ALA A 286 17.26 -13.49 -28.06
C ALA A 286 15.94 -13.51 -27.26
N LEU A 287 15.31 -12.36 -27.05
CA LEU A 287 13.94 -12.28 -26.54
C LEU A 287 13.01 -12.24 -27.75
N GLY A 288 12.42 -13.38 -28.08
CA GLY A 288 11.41 -13.47 -29.13
C GLY A 288 10.27 -12.50 -28.85
N LEU A 289 9.78 -11.84 -29.90
CA LEU A 289 8.70 -10.85 -29.87
C LEU A 289 7.47 -11.34 -29.07
N ASP A 290 7.12 -12.62 -29.20
CA ASP A 290 5.99 -13.23 -28.48
C ASP A 290 6.18 -13.23 -26.96
N ALA A 291 7.40 -13.51 -26.48
CA ALA A 291 7.70 -13.51 -25.04
C ALA A 291 7.64 -12.08 -24.48
N LEU A 292 8.11 -11.12 -25.27
CA LEU A 292 8.13 -9.70 -24.92
C LEU A 292 6.71 -9.11 -24.89
N MET A 293 5.87 -9.49 -25.86
CA MET A 293 4.44 -9.18 -25.89
C MET A 293 3.71 -9.72 -24.66
N GLY A 294 3.92 -11.00 -24.31
CA GLY A 294 3.29 -11.61 -23.14
C GLY A 294 3.73 -10.99 -21.81
N LEU A 295 4.98 -10.54 -21.72
CA LEU A 295 5.49 -9.82 -20.55
C LEU A 295 4.90 -8.41 -20.44
N LEU A 296 4.79 -7.67 -21.55
CA LEU A 296 4.15 -6.36 -21.55
C LEU A 296 2.66 -6.45 -21.24
N GLU A 297 1.98 -7.50 -21.71
CA GLU A 297 0.60 -7.79 -21.32
C GLU A 297 0.48 -8.05 -19.82
N HIS A 298 1.41 -8.81 -19.24
CA HIS A 298 1.47 -8.99 -17.79
C HIS A 298 1.70 -7.67 -17.07
N ILE A 299 2.70 -6.86 -17.46
CA ILE A 299 2.92 -5.52 -16.88
C ILE A 299 1.66 -4.66 -16.97
N GLN A 300 0.99 -4.63 -18.12
CA GLN A 300 -0.22 -3.83 -18.31
C GLN A 300 -1.35 -4.29 -17.38
N SER A 301 -1.44 -5.58 -17.05
CA SER A 301 -2.44 -6.08 -16.10
C SER A 301 -2.29 -5.51 -14.68
N TRP A 302 -1.10 -5.02 -14.32
CA TRP A 302 -0.83 -4.31 -13.06
C TRP A 302 -1.13 -2.82 -13.13
N LEU A 303 -1.19 -2.25 -14.34
CA LEU A 303 -1.60 -0.88 -14.55
C LEU A 303 -3.13 -0.78 -14.47
N PRO A 304 -3.68 0.37 -14.04
CA PRO A 304 -5.12 0.56 -13.97
C PRO A 304 -5.82 0.42 -15.33
N ARG A 305 -6.89 -0.38 -15.39
CA ARG A 305 -7.64 -0.62 -16.64
C ARG A 305 -8.62 0.50 -16.91
N ALA A 306 -9.26 1.02 -15.87
CA ALA A 306 -10.17 2.16 -15.94
C ALA A 306 -10.03 3.10 -14.73
N VAL A 307 -10.70 4.25 -14.81
CA VAL A 307 -10.71 5.32 -13.79
C VAL A 307 -11.06 4.81 -12.39
N ASN A 308 -11.98 3.86 -12.30
CA ASN A 308 -12.42 3.23 -11.05
C ASN A 308 -11.33 2.36 -10.39
N ASP A 309 -10.36 1.83 -11.14
CA ASP A 309 -9.25 1.04 -10.59
C ASP A 309 -8.18 1.91 -9.88
N LEU A 310 -8.32 3.23 -10.00
CA LEU A 310 -7.49 4.26 -9.39
C LEU A 310 -8.19 5.00 -8.26
N VAL A 311 -9.49 4.74 -8.07
CA VAL A 311 -10.25 5.19 -6.91
C VAL A 311 -9.95 4.20 -5.77
N PRO A 312 -9.48 4.67 -4.61
CA PRO A 312 -9.22 3.82 -3.46
C PRO A 312 -10.41 2.89 -3.12
N PRO A 313 -10.17 1.59 -2.84
CA PRO A 313 -11.23 0.60 -2.64
C PRO A 313 -12.21 0.93 -1.50
N TRP A 314 -11.77 1.67 -0.47
CA TRP A 314 -12.60 2.10 0.67
C TRP A 314 -13.55 3.26 0.35
N TRP A 315 -13.44 3.85 -0.84
CA TRP A 315 -14.36 4.87 -1.34
C TRP A 315 -15.69 4.28 -1.80
N PHE A 316 -15.70 2.99 -2.13
CA PHE A 316 -16.92 2.24 -2.40
C PHE A 316 -17.53 1.79 -1.07
N GLY A 317 -18.24 2.71 -0.39
CA GLY A 317 -19.13 2.36 0.71
C GLY A 317 -20.33 1.54 0.24
N GLU A 318 -21.05 0.93 1.18
CA GLU A 318 -22.21 0.03 0.94
C GLU A 318 -23.35 0.66 0.08
N ASP A 319 -23.33 1.98 -0.13
CA ASP A 319 -24.33 2.73 -0.88
C ASP A 319 -23.99 3.01 -2.37
N ASN A 320 -22.82 2.60 -2.87
CA ASN A 320 -22.42 2.91 -4.25
C ASN A 320 -22.93 1.87 -5.25
N GLU A 321 -24.00 2.19 -5.97
CA GLU A 321 -24.59 1.35 -7.01
C GLU A 321 -23.62 1.06 -8.18
N ASP A 322 -23.73 -0.16 -8.74
CA ASP A 322 -22.96 -0.73 -9.87
C ASP A 322 -23.08 0.04 -11.22
N THR A 323 -23.54 1.29 -11.21
CA THR A 323 -23.78 2.09 -12.43
C THR A 323 -22.82 3.28 -12.52
N ILE A 324 -22.35 3.57 -13.74
CA ILE A 324 -21.47 4.72 -14.02
C ILE A 324 -22.13 6.05 -13.59
N GLU A 325 -23.47 6.14 -13.70
CA GLU A 325 -24.24 7.32 -13.29
C GLU A 325 -24.28 7.48 -11.77
N GLY A 326 -24.40 6.37 -11.01
CA GLY A 326 -24.26 6.36 -9.56
C GLY A 326 -22.85 6.74 -9.09
N LEU A 327 -21.81 6.27 -9.80
CA LEU A 327 -20.42 6.64 -9.54
C LEU A 327 -20.18 8.15 -9.72
N VAL A 328 -20.69 8.75 -10.80
CA VAL A 328 -20.58 10.20 -11.04
C VAL A 328 -21.29 11.01 -9.95
N ALA A 329 -22.50 10.59 -9.56
CA ALA A 329 -23.24 11.26 -8.50
C ALA A 329 -22.52 11.18 -7.15
N SER A 330 -21.96 10.01 -6.81
CA SER A 330 -21.19 9.80 -5.58
C SER A 330 -19.90 10.61 -5.53
N LEU A 331 -19.13 10.64 -6.63
CA LEU A 331 -17.89 11.43 -6.74
C LEU A 331 -18.12 12.95 -6.69
N THR A 332 -19.36 13.41 -6.91
CA THR A 332 -19.73 14.84 -6.92
C THR A 332 -20.55 15.27 -5.71
N ALA A 333 -20.91 14.36 -4.79
CA ALA A 333 -21.89 14.61 -3.74
C ALA A 333 -21.35 15.30 -2.47
N ASP A 334 -20.08 15.15 -2.08
CA ASP A 334 -19.59 15.66 -0.77
C ASP A 334 -18.16 16.26 -0.74
N GLN A 335 -17.93 17.13 0.27
CA GLN A 335 -17.02 18.28 0.36
C GLN A 335 -15.48 18.07 0.39
N TYR A 336 -14.91 16.94 0.00
CA TYR A 336 -13.46 16.69 0.18
C TYR A 336 -12.70 16.16 -1.04
N VAL A 337 -13.31 16.22 -2.23
CA VAL A 337 -12.80 15.53 -3.42
C VAL A 337 -12.36 16.53 -4.48
N ARG A 338 -11.07 16.49 -4.85
CA ARG A 338 -10.60 17.13 -6.08
C ARG A 338 -10.46 16.07 -7.16
N MET A 339 -11.34 16.12 -8.15
CA MET A 339 -11.18 15.27 -9.34
C MET A 339 -10.05 15.83 -10.20
N VAL A 340 -9.12 14.97 -10.60
CA VAL A 340 -7.99 15.33 -11.45
C VAL A 340 -8.12 14.57 -12.76
N ALA A 341 -8.17 15.28 -13.87
CA ALA A 341 -8.07 14.72 -15.21
C ALA A 341 -6.62 14.80 -15.69
N VAL A 342 -6.03 13.69 -16.09
CA VAL A 342 -4.80 13.69 -16.88
C VAL A 342 -5.23 13.66 -18.34
N MET A 343 -4.97 14.77 -19.03
CA MET A 343 -5.19 14.89 -20.46
C MET A 343 -3.94 14.46 -21.21
N ASP A 344 -4.09 13.53 -22.14
CA ASP A 344 -3.12 13.34 -23.19
C ASP A 344 -3.35 14.41 -24.28
N ALA A 345 -2.66 15.53 -24.15
CA ALA A 345 -2.63 16.56 -25.20
C ALA A 345 -1.84 16.10 -26.44
N SER A 346 -1.14 14.97 -26.34
CA SER A 346 -0.25 14.40 -27.34
C SER A 346 -0.88 13.34 -28.21
N ALA A 347 -2.22 13.21 -28.27
CA ALA A 347 -2.92 12.40 -29.26
C ALA A 347 -2.52 12.84 -30.70
N GLY A 348 -1.38 12.34 -31.18
CA GLY A 348 -0.67 12.73 -32.41
C GLY A 348 0.70 13.44 -32.27
N GLN A 349 1.19 13.77 -31.06
CA GLN A 349 2.52 14.39 -30.84
C GLN A 349 3.46 13.40 -30.14
N LEU A 350 4.11 12.56 -30.94
CA LEU A 350 5.24 11.76 -30.46
C LEU A 350 6.51 12.62 -30.45
N THR A 351 7.40 12.32 -29.52
CA THR A 351 8.79 12.76 -29.56
C THR A 351 9.47 12.30 -30.85
N ASP A 352 10.63 12.86 -31.19
CA ASP A 352 11.41 12.45 -32.37
C ASP A 352 11.78 10.95 -32.33
N GLU A 353 11.78 10.34 -31.14
CA GLU A 353 12.06 8.92 -30.91
C GLU A 353 10.80 8.04 -30.96
N GLY A 354 9.62 8.64 -31.16
CA GLY A 354 8.35 7.91 -31.29
C GLY A 354 7.68 7.56 -29.96
N LEU A 355 8.11 8.12 -28.83
CA LEU A 355 7.43 7.99 -27.52
C LEU A 355 6.43 9.13 -27.28
N PRO A 356 5.40 8.94 -26.44
CA PRO A 356 4.57 10.04 -25.98
C PRO A 356 5.42 11.07 -25.24
N ASP A 357 5.11 12.36 -25.38
CA ASP A 357 5.79 13.39 -24.62
C ASP A 357 5.33 13.34 -23.16
N ARG A 358 6.24 12.96 -22.25
CA ARG A 358 5.95 12.84 -20.81
C ARG A 358 5.49 14.16 -20.20
N ALA A 359 5.93 15.31 -20.72
CA ALA A 359 5.51 16.63 -20.23
C ALA A 359 4.09 17.02 -20.67
N ALA A 360 3.51 16.30 -21.65
CA ALA A 360 2.16 16.53 -22.13
C ALA A 360 1.08 15.94 -21.20
N PHE A 361 1.46 15.03 -20.29
CA PHE A 361 0.57 14.47 -19.27
C PHE A 361 0.45 15.46 -18.11
N GLN A 362 -0.61 16.26 -18.12
CA GLN A 362 -0.85 17.26 -17.10
C GLN A 362 -2.14 16.96 -16.34
N ALA A 363 -2.02 16.99 -15.02
CA ALA A 363 -3.13 16.95 -14.09
C ALA A 363 -3.89 18.28 -14.11
N ILE A 364 -5.18 18.22 -14.48
CA ILE A 364 -6.07 19.38 -14.50
C ILE A 364 -7.21 19.12 -13.52
N PRO A 365 -7.46 20.05 -12.57
CA PRO A 365 -8.62 19.97 -11.68
C PRO A 365 -9.92 20.00 -12.48
N VAL A 366 -10.86 19.15 -12.08
CA VAL A 366 -12.20 19.08 -12.66
C VAL A 366 -13.19 19.53 -11.61
N ASP A 367 -13.81 20.68 -11.86
CA ASP A 367 -14.83 21.24 -10.97
C ASP A 367 -16.22 20.61 -11.22
N ASP A 368 -16.49 20.14 -12.44
CA ASP A 368 -17.75 19.49 -12.84
C ASP A 368 -17.47 18.24 -13.67
N LEU A 369 -17.62 17.05 -13.07
CA LEU A 369 -17.44 15.78 -13.77
C LEU A 369 -18.62 15.50 -14.72
N THR A 370 -18.32 15.16 -15.98
CA THR A 370 -19.34 14.83 -16.99
C THR A 370 -19.16 13.42 -17.55
N MET A 371 -20.24 12.82 -18.03
CA MET A 371 -20.21 11.53 -18.75
C MET A 371 -19.34 11.59 -20.01
N GLU A 372 -19.25 12.74 -20.66
CA GLU A 372 -18.41 12.95 -21.83
C GLU A 372 -16.91 12.86 -21.47
N MET A 373 -16.52 13.37 -20.30
CA MET A 373 -15.15 13.25 -19.79
C MET A 373 -14.79 11.82 -19.40
N LEU A 374 -15.75 11.04 -18.87
CA LEU A 374 -15.56 9.61 -18.59
C LEU A 374 -15.46 8.76 -19.87
N ALA A 375 -16.09 9.20 -20.95
CA ALA A 375 -16.08 8.52 -22.25
C ALA A 375 -14.93 8.97 -23.16
N ALA A 376 -14.16 9.98 -22.78
CA ALA A 376 -13.08 10.53 -23.60
C ALA A 376 -11.87 9.60 -23.58
N GLU A 377 -11.45 9.14 -24.76
CA GLU A 377 -10.33 8.19 -24.92
C GLU A 377 -8.97 8.75 -24.45
N ASN A 378 -8.81 10.06 -24.44
CA ASN A 378 -7.57 10.77 -24.09
C ASN A 378 -7.60 11.40 -22.69
N VAL A 379 -8.60 11.07 -21.88
CA VAL A 379 -8.75 11.58 -20.52
C VAL A 379 -8.72 10.41 -19.55
N THR A 380 -7.79 10.46 -18.60
CA THR A 380 -7.83 9.56 -17.44
C THR A 380 -8.21 10.38 -16.22
N LEU A 381 -9.28 9.97 -15.53
CA LEU A 381 -9.78 10.64 -14.33
C LEU A 381 -9.27 9.95 -13.07
N PHE A 382 -9.04 10.74 -12.04
CA PHE A 382 -8.55 10.32 -10.74
C PHE A 382 -9.23 11.15 -9.65
N ALA A 383 -9.32 10.61 -8.44
CA ALA A 383 -9.82 11.32 -7.28
C ALA A 383 -8.67 11.55 -6.29
N GLU A 384 -8.46 12.80 -5.90
CA GLU A 384 -7.49 13.21 -4.89
C GLU A 384 -8.26 13.66 -3.63
N GLU A 385 -7.84 13.15 -2.47
CA GLU A 385 -8.33 13.57 -1.17
C GLU A 385 -7.70 14.93 -0.80
N LEU A 386 -8.52 15.89 -0.34
CA LEU A 386 -8.10 17.28 -0.06
C LEU A 386 -7.32 17.46 1.24
#